data_AF-A0A2D6BTP6-F1
#
_entry.id   AF-A0A2D6BTP6-F1
#
_cell.length_a   1.000
_cell.length_b   1.000
_cell.length_c   1.000
_cell.angle_alpha   90.00
_cell.angle_beta   90.00
_cell.angle_gamma   90.00
#
_symmetry.space_group_name_H-M   'P 1'
#
loop_
_entity.id
_entity.type
_entity.pdbx_description
1 polymer ?
#
loop_
_entity_poly.entity_id
_entity_poly.type
_entity_poly.pdbx_seq_one_letter_code
_entity_poly.pdbx_strand_id
1 'polypeptide(L)'
;MTRCLRRLGLPLILLVSAGGLAAEPPIDLVLAGGRVIDPESGHDSVRWLGVREGRIAALSETPIAGSEVVDVSGLVVAPGFIDLHIHGQEPRSYDFLARDGVTTALELEAGVHRVADFLERREGG
;
A
#
# COMPACT_ATOMS: atom_id res chain seq x y z
N MET A 1 55.18 48.83 30.31
CA MET A 1 53.81 49.38 30.38
C MET A 1 53.22 49.42 28.98
N THR A 2 52.45 48.40 28.57
CA THR A 2 51.58 48.30 27.37
C THR A 2 51.36 46.81 27.07
N ARG A 3 50.21 46.24 26.71
CA ARG A 3 48.80 46.63 26.62
C ARG A 3 48.06 45.29 26.62
N CYS A 4 47.10 45.11 27.53
CA CYS A 4 46.23 43.93 27.62
C CYS A 4 45.12 44.06 26.56
N LEU A 5 45.16 43.24 25.50
CA LEU A 5 44.05 43.13 24.55
C LEU A 5 43.02 42.11 25.05
N ARG A 6 41.90 42.62 25.59
CA ARG A 6 40.67 41.87 25.81
C ARG A 6 40.04 41.52 24.45
N ARG A 7 40.04 40.23 24.09
CA ARG A 7 39.20 39.71 22.99
C ARG A 7 37.80 39.49 23.55
N LEU A 8 36.86 40.34 23.14
CA LEU A 8 35.42 40.16 23.38
C LEU A 8 34.95 38.99 22.50
N GLY A 9 34.75 37.81 23.08
CA GLY A 9 34.10 36.68 22.41
C GLY A 9 32.59 36.82 22.54
N LEU A 10 31.89 37.06 21.43
CA LEU A 10 30.43 37.02 21.36
C LEU A 10 30.01 35.55 21.20
N PRO A 11 29.17 34.96 22.07
CA PRO A 11 28.77 33.57 21.91
C PRO A 11 27.79 33.45 20.73
N LEU A 12 28.14 32.62 19.76
CA LEU A 12 27.26 32.21 18.67
C LEU A 12 26.21 31.24 19.24
N ILE A 13 25.01 31.73 19.52
CA ILE A 13 23.87 30.91 19.94
C ILE A 13 23.32 30.22 18.68
N LEU A 14 23.54 28.92 18.58
CA LEU A 14 22.92 28.07 17.57
C LEU A 14 21.46 27.85 17.95
N LEU A 15 20.51 28.51 17.27
CA LEU A 15 19.10 28.14 17.33
C LEU A 15 18.91 26.82 16.58
N VAL A 16 18.74 25.72 17.30
CA VAL A 16 18.22 24.47 16.71
C VAL A 16 16.72 24.66 16.54
N SER A 17 16.28 24.89 15.31
CA SER A 17 14.88 24.87 14.94
C SER A 17 14.36 23.44 15.14
N ALA A 18 13.54 23.23 16.17
CA ALA A 18 12.76 22.01 16.33
C ALA A 18 11.65 21.99 15.27
N GLY A 19 12.01 21.64 14.04
CA GLY A 19 11.03 21.19 13.06
C GLY A 19 10.42 19.91 13.61
N GLY A 20 9.17 19.98 14.07
CA GLY A 20 8.44 18.80 14.53
C GLY A 20 8.43 17.77 13.42
N LEU A 21 9.03 16.60 13.66
CA LEU A 21 8.77 15.44 12.83
C LEU A 21 7.29 15.11 13.04
N ALA A 22 6.47 15.38 12.03
CA ALA A 22 5.16 14.76 11.96
C ALA A 22 5.40 13.24 11.92
N ALA A 23 4.89 12.53 12.92
CA ALA A 23 4.92 11.08 12.92
C ALA A 23 4.16 10.59 11.68
N GLU A 24 4.72 9.63 10.95
CA GLU A 24 3.98 9.00 9.87
C GLU A 24 2.67 8.41 10.42
N PRO A 25 1.55 8.49 9.66
CA PRO A 25 0.32 7.84 10.08
C PRO A 25 0.57 6.35 10.32
N PRO A 26 -0.10 5.76 11.33
CA PRO A 26 0.09 4.36 11.67
C PRO A 26 -0.32 3.45 10.51
N ILE A 27 0.18 2.22 10.52
CA ILE A 27 -0.28 1.18 9.59
C ILE A 27 -1.74 0.83 9.92
N ASP A 28 -2.58 0.75 8.88
CA ASP A 28 -4.00 0.45 9.04
C ASP A 28 -4.22 -1.05 9.24
N LEU A 29 -3.63 -1.86 8.36
CA LEU A 29 -3.78 -3.32 8.32
C LEU A 29 -2.42 -4.01 8.23
N VAL A 30 -2.24 -5.07 8.99
CA VAL A 30 -1.07 -5.96 8.91
C VAL A 30 -1.51 -7.37 8.56
N LEU A 31 -0.96 -7.92 7.48
CA LEU A 31 -1.02 -9.34 7.18
C LEU A 31 0.20 -10.02 7.83
N ALA A 32 -0.04 -10.80 8.87
CA ALA A 32 0.99 -11.37 9.72
C ALA A 32 1.44 -12.76 9.23
N GLY A 33 2.74 -12.94 9.02
CA GLY A 33 3.36 -14.27 8.86
C GLY A 33 3.03 -15.03 7.58
N GLY A 34 2.47 -14.36 6.56
CA GLY A 34 2.14 -14.98 5.27
C GLY A 34 3.37 -15.14 4.38
N ARG A 35 3.38 -16.15 3.50
CA ARG A 35 4.37 -16.25 2.42
C ARG A 35 3.99 -15.25 1.32
N VAL A 36 4.67 -14.11 1.29
CA VAL A 36 4.47 -13.08 0.27
C VAL A 36 5.21 -13.50 -1.00
N ILE A 37 4.50 -13.52 -2.12
CA ILE A 37 5.05 -13.84 -3.44
C ILE A 37 4.79 -12.68 -4.38
N ASP A 38 5.84 -12.15 -5.00
CA ASP A 38 5.76 -11.17 -6.08
C ASP A 38 6.67 -11.60 -7.24
N PRO A 39 6.09 -12.12 -8.35
CA PRO A 39 6.87 -12.58 -9.49
C PRO A 39 7.69 -11.48 -10.18
N GLU A 40 7.25 -10.22 -10.15
CA GLU A 40 7.95 -9.12 -10.83
C GLU A 40 9.29 -8.82 -10.15
N SER A 41 9.29 -8.72 -8.82
CA SER A 41 10.52 -8.54 -8.05
C SER A 41 11.27 -9.84 -7.74
N GLY A 42 10.65 -10.99 -8.01
CA GLY A 42 11.17 -12.31 -7.62
C GLY A 42 11.10 -12.58 -6.11
N HIS A 43 10.29 -11.80 -5.38
CA HIS A 43 10.14 -11.97 -3.93
C HIS A 43 9.35 -13.23 -3.61
N ASP A 44 9.86 -14.03 -2.68
CA ASP A 44 9.22 -15.26 -2.23
C ASP A 44 9.71 -15.61 -0.81
N SER A 45 9.01 -15.11 0.21
CA SER A 45 9.40 -15.37 1.60
C SER A 45 8.28 -15.06 2.59
N VAL A 46 8.39 -15.60 3.82
CA VAL A 46 7.47 -15.27 4.92
C VAL A 46 7.73 -13.86 5.42
N ARG A 47 6.69 -13.03 5.49
CA ARG A 47 6.78 -11.61 5.85
C ARG A 47 5.57 -11.14 6.65
N TRP A 48 5.74 -9.97 7.27
CA TRP A 48 4.67 -9.14 7.80
C TRP A 48 4.45 -7.98 6.82
N LEU A 49 3.28 -7.95 6.18
CA LEU A 49 2.95 -6.93 5.19
C LEU A 49 2.04 -5.87 5.82
N GLY A 50 2.45 -4.61 5.76
CA GLY A 50 1.69 -3.48 6.28
C GLY A 50 1.03 -2.69 5.15
N VAL A 51 -0.25 -2.37 5.32
CA VAL A 51 -1.04 -1.52 4.42
C VAL A 51 -1.38 -0.21 5.12
N ARG A 52 -1.18 0.90 4.40
CA ARG A 52 -1.54 2.25 4.83
C ARG A 52 -2.24 2.99 3.70
N GLU A 53 -3.39 3.56 3.98
CA GLU A 53 -4.23 4.29 3.03
C GLU A 53 -4.48 3.48 1.74
N GLY A 54 -4.75 2.19 1.89
CA GLY A 54 -5.00 1.27 0.78
C GLY A 54 -3.77 0.90 -0.07
N ARG A 55 -2.55 1.25 0.39
CA ARG A 55 -1.29 0.94 -0.31
C ARG A 55 -0.37 0.08 0.57
N ILE A 56 0.41 -0.79 -0.06
CA ILE A 56 1.48 -1.51 0.63
C ILE A 56 2.52 -0.48 1.10
N ALA A 57 2.71 -0.37 2.40
CA ALA A 57 3.60 0.60 3.03
C ALA A 57 4.84 -0.04 3.67
N ALA A 58 4.75 -1.33 4.03
CA ALA A 58 5.85 -2.05 4.64
C ALA A 58 5.84 -3.53 4.28
N LEU A 59 7.04 -4.10 4.15
CA LEU A 59 7.26 -5.53 4.06
C LEU A 59 8.42 -5.89 5.00
N SER A 60 8.12 -6.56 6.11
CA SER A 60 9.05 -6.76 7.22
C SER A 60 9.32 -8.24 7.49
N GLU A 61 10.54 -8.56 7.90
CA GLU A 61 10.92 -9.91 8.37
C GLU A 61 10.44 -10.20 9.79
N THR A 62 10.18 -9.13 10.57
CA THR A 62 9.73 -9.20 11.97
C THR A 62 8.35 -8.55 12.14
N PRO A 63 7.64 -8.85 13.24
CA PRO A 63 6.34 -8.27 13.50
C PRO A 63 6.32 -6.73 13.45
N ILE A 64 5.29 -6.18 12.82
CA ILE A 64 5.01 -4.73 12.78
C ILE A 64 3.65 -4.46 13.41
N ALA A 65 3.50 -3.29 14.02
CA ALA A 65 2.22 -2.85 14.61
C ALA A 65 1.32 -2.23 13.54
N GLY A 66 0.02 -2.51 13.62
CA GLY A 66 -1.01 -1.84 12.84
C GLY A 66 -2.34 -1.85 13.60
N SER A 67 -3.29 -1.05 13.12
CA SER A 67 -4.61 -0.90 13.75
C SER A 67 -5.42 -2.20 13.70
N GLU A 68 -5.30 -2.93 12.60
CA GLU A 68 -5.84 -4.27 12.39
C GLU A 68 -4.71 -5.25 12.06
N VAL A 69 -4.77 -6.46 12.62
CA VAL A 69 -3.80 -7.53 12.33
C VAL A 69 -4.56 -8.79 11.97
N VAL A 70 -4.28 -9.33 10.79
CA VAL A 70 -4.84 -10.58 10.28
C VAL A 70 -3.72 -11.61 10.17
N ASP A 71 -3.82 -12.70 10.94
CA ASP A 71 -2.90 -13.82 10.85
C ASP A 71 -3.16 -14.63 9.57
N VAL A 72 -2.18 -14.67 8.69
CA VAL A 72 -2.21 -15.40 7.42
C VAL A 72 -1.08 -16.44 7.37
N SER A 73 -0.60 -16.88 8.53
CA SER A 73 0.44 -17.90 8.64
C SER A 73 0.04 -19.19 7.92
N GLY A 74 0.97 -19.75 7.16
CA GLY A 74 0.74 -20.95 6.34
C GLY A 74 -0.05 -20.69 5.06
N LEU A 75 -0.47 -19.45 4.79
CA LEU A 75 -1.10 -19.03 3.55
C LEU A 75 -0.12 -18.30 2.64
N VAL A 76 -0.51 -18.16 1.38
CA VAL A 76 0.19 -17.34 0.38
C VAL A 76 -0.51 -15.99 0.28
N VAL A 77 0.30 -14.92 0.27
CA VAL A 77 -0.14 -13.56 -0.07
C VAL A 77 0.44 -13.23 -1.43
N ALA A 78 -0.42 -13.05 -2.42
CA ALA A 78 -0.04 -12.73 -3.80
C ALA A 78 -0.72 -11.42 -4.24
N PRO A 79 -0.20 -10.74 -5.27
CA PRO A 79 -0.93 -9.69 -5.97
C PRO A 79 -2.28 -10.22 -6.47
N GLY A 80 -3.29 -9.35 -6.47
CA GLY A 80 -4.57 -9.66 -7.10
C GLY A 80 -4.38 -9.90 -8.61
N PHE A 81 -5.05 -10.90 -9.15
CA PHE A 81 -4.88 -11.28 -10.54
C PHE A 81 -5.57 -10.30 -11.48
N ILE A 82 -4.97 -10.15 -12.67
CA ILE A 82 -5.48 -9.33 -13.76
C ILE A 82 -5.96 -10.27 -14.86
N ASP A 83 -7.27 -10.30 -15.08
CA ASP A 83 -7.89 -11.03 -16.18
C ASP A 83 -8.21 -10.06 -17.32
N LEU A 84 -7.66 -10.34 -18.50
CA LEU A 84 -7.78 -9.50 -19.69
C LEU A 84 -8.91 -9.97 -20.63
N HIS A 85 -9.56 -11.09 -20.33
CA HIS A 85 -10.49 -11.74 -21.26
C HIS A 85 -11.74 -12.29 -20.55
N ILE A 86 -12.63 -11.38 -20.14
CA ILE A 86 -13.88 -11.73 -19.43
C ILE A 86 -15.14 -11.20 -20.11
N HIS A 87 -16.10 -12.04 -20.45
CA HIS A 87 -17.39 -11.53 -20.98
C HIS A 87 -18.41 -11.14 -19.91
N GLY A 88 -18.22 -11.59 -18.68
CA GLY A 88 -19.15 -11.35 -17.58
C GLY A 88 -19.13 -9.90 -17.11
N GLN A 89 -20.24 -9.16 -17.33
CA GLN A 89 -20.34 -7.72 -17.03
C GLN A 89 -21.38 -7.37 -15.96
N GLU A 90 -21.90 -8.38 -15.29
CA GLU A 90 -22.88 -8.26 -14.21
C GLU A 90 -22.23 -8.49 -12.84
N PRO A 91 -22.79 -7.95 -11.74
CA PRO A 91 -22.24 -8.13 -10.39
C PRO A 91 -21.95 -9.58 -10.02
N ARG A 92 -22.84 -10.51 -10.41
CA ARG A 92 -22.65 -11.94 -10.16
C ARG A 92 -21.38 -12.51 -10.82
N SER A 93 -20.99 -11.98 -11.99
CA SER A 93 -19.75 -12.39 -12.67
C SER A 93 -18.53 -11.95 -11.88
N TYR A 94 -18.54 -10.71 -11.37
CA TYR A 94 -17.47 -10.16 -10.54
C TYR A 94 -17.31 -10.92 -9.22
N ASP A 95 -18.41 -11.38 -8.62
CA ASP A 95 -18.37 -12.21 -7.42
C ASP A 95 -17.63 -13.55 -7.64
N PHE A 96 -17.70 -14.13 -8.84
CA PHE A 96 -16.95 -15.35 -9.16
C PHE A 96 -15.47 -15.04 -9.34
N LEU A 97 -15.15 -13.99 -10.12
CA LEU A 97 -13.78 -13.55 -10.35
C LEU A 97 -13.05 -13.21 -9.04
N ALA A 98 -13.71 -12.49 -8.12
CA ALA A 98 -13.13 -12.15 -6.82
C ALA A 98 -12.80 -13.39 -5.96
N ARG A 99 -13.62 -14.46 -6.05
CA ARG A 99 -13.37 -15.72 -5.34
C ARG A 99 -12.19 -16.51 -5.91
N ASP A 100 -11.89 -16.30 -7.19
CA ASP A 100 -10.73 -16.87 -7.87
C ASP A 100 -9.47 -15.98 -7.75
N GLY A 101 -9.55 -14.89 -6.98
CA GLY A 101 -8.42 -13.98 -6.72
C GLY A 101 -8.20 -12.92 -7.80
N VAL A 102 -9.12 -12.77 -8.76
CA VAL A 102 -9.09 -11.70 -9.76
C VAL A 102 -9.61 -10.41 -9.15
N THR A 103 -8.76 -9.39 -9.11
CA THR A 103 -9.11 -8.05 -8.58
C THR A 103 -9.25 -7.01 -9.69
N THR A 104 -8.73 -7.31 -10.88
CA THR A 104 -8.84 -6.45 -12.06
C THR A 104 -9.32 -7.29 -13.23
N ALA A 105 -10.48 -6.94 -13.76
CA ALA A 105 -11.12 -7.66 -14.86
C ALA A 105 -11.39 -6.70 -16.02
N LEU A 106 -10.85 -6.99 -17.19
CA LEU A 106 -11.00 -6.19 -18.39
C LEU A 106 -11.68 -7.02 -19.48
N GLU A 107 -12.69 -6.44 -20.14
CA GLU A 107 -13.20 -6.97 -21.40
C GLU A 107 -12.51 -6.22 -22.53
N LEU A 108 -11.64 -6.91 -23.27
CA LEU A 108 -10.84 -6.34 -24.35
C LEU A 108 -11.13 -6.99 -25.72
N GLU A 109 -12.18 -7.82 -25.83
CA GLU A 109 -12.55 -8.51 -27.08
C GLU A 109 -13.76 -7.87 -27.75
N ALA A 110 -14.93 -7.99 -27.14
CA ALA A 110 -16.21 -7.65 -27.74
C ALA A 110 -16.78 -6.32 -27.23
N GLY A 111 -16.26 -5.80 -26.13
CA GLY A 111 -16.80 -4.66 -25.41
C GLY A 111 -18.14 -4.98 -24.74
N VAL A 112 -19.06 -4.01 -24.76
CA VAL A 112 -20.36 -4.10 -24.08
C VAL A 112 -21.48 -3.96 -25.10
N HIS A 113 -22.55 -4.75 -24.94
CA HIS A 113 -23.75 -4.56 -25.75
C HIS A 113 -24.54 -3.35 -25.21
N ARG A 114 -24.97 -2.44 -26.10
CA ARG A 114 -25.66 -1.17 -25.76
C ARG A 114 -24.85 -0.31 -24.77
N VAL A 115 -23.81 0.34 -25.28
CA VAL A 115 -22.86 1.17 -24.53
C VAL A 115 -23.53 2.22 -23.65
N ALA A 116 -24.53 2.95 -24.16
CA ALA A 116 -25.22 4.00 -23.41
C ALA A 116 -25.84 3.44 -22.11
N ASP A 117 -26.69 2.42 -22.21
CA ASP A 117 -27.31 1.78 -21.05
C ASP A 117 -26.28 1.20 -20.07
N PHE A 118 -25.16 0.68 -20.60
CA PHE A 118 -24.08 0.16 -19.77
C PHE A 118 -23.42 1.27 -18.94
N LEU A 119 -23.15 2.43 -19.54
CA LEU A 119 -22.54 3.57 -18.86
C LEU A 119 -23.51 4.20 -17.85
N GLU A 120 -24.77 4.42 -18.23
CA GLU A 120 -25.79 4.97 -17.33
C GLU A 120 -25.95 4.15 -16.05
N ARG A 121 -25.91 2.81 -16.15
CA ARG A 121 -25.98 1.92 -14.98
C ARG A 121 -24.78 2.03 -14.02
N ARG A 122 -23.69 2.67 -14.42
CA ARG A 122 -22.45 2.81 -13.62
C ARG A 122 -22.12 4.25 -13.27
N GLU A 123 -22.95 5.20 -13.65
CA GLU A 123 -22.85 6.55 -13.11
C GLU A 123 -23.17 6.52 -11.60
N GLY A 124 -22.25 7.06 -10.80
CA GLY A 124 -22.42 7.17 -9.34
C GLY A 124 -21.65 6.15 -8.49
N GLY A 125 -21.05 5.13 -9.11
CA GLY A 125 -20.29 4.09 -8.40
C GLY A 125 -21.15 2.93 -7.92
#